data_AF-E2ARC2-F1
#
_entry.id   AF-E2ARC2-F1
#
_cell.length_a   1.000
_cell.length_b   1.000
_cell.length_c   1.000
_cell.angle_alpha   90.00
_cell.angle_beta   90.00
_cell.angle_gamma   90.00
#
_symmetry.space_group_name_H-M   'P 1'
#
loop_
_entity.id
_entity.type
_entity.pdbx_description
1 polymer ?
#
loop_
_entity_poly.entity_id
_entity_poly.type
_entity_poly.pdbx_seq_one_letter_code
_entity_poly.pdbx_strand_id
1 'polypeptide(L)'
;SKQFRNIAANLNKSLAFVVLNKLNRFIKTYKDPLPTENHSNVIYKICCENCTASYVEQTCRQLTTRVKEHKSNINKPYESLSVISQHRLKGHEFKWNKKILDKDSSYLRRIISEMIHI
;
A
#
# COMPACT_ATOMS: atom_id res chain seq x y z
N SER A 1 -18.83 32.69 13.39
CA SER A 1 -17.93 33.55 12.59
C SER A 1 -18.01 35.04 12.96
N LYS A 2 -19.20 35.65 13.17
CA LYS A 2 -19.33 37.07 13.57
C LYS A 2 -18.74 37.41 14.95
N GLN A 3 -18.80 36.48 15.92
CA GLN A 3 -18.34 36.74 17.30
C GLN A 3 -16.82 36.91 17.47
N PHE A 4 -16.00 36.27 16.61
CA PHE A 4 -14.54 36.30 16.73
C PHE A 4 -13.89 37.54 16.10
N ARG A 5 -14.62 38.32 15.29
CA ARG A 5 -14.10 39.57 14.70
C ARG A 5 -13.88 40.66 15.74
N ASN A 6 -14.79 40.77 16.71
CA ASN A 6 -14.71 41.78 17.77
C ASN A 6 -13.49 41.55 18.67
N ILE A 7 -13.16 40.29 18.96
CA ILE A 7 -11.99 39.93 19.77
C ILE A 7 -10.68 40.23 19.04
N ALA A 8 -10.60 39.93 17.74
CA ALA A 8 -9.42 40.25 16.93
C ALA A 8 -9.21 41.77 16.77
N ALA A 9 -10.30 42.53 16.63
CA ALA A 9 -10.27 44.00 16.62
C ALA A 9 -9.79 44.58 17.96
N ASN A 10 -10.24 44.03 19.09
CA ASN A 10 -9.79 44.43 20.43
C ASN A 10 -8.30 44.13 20.70
N LEU A 11 -7.71 43.16 19.99
CA LEU A 11 -6.33 42.72 20.18
C LEU A 11 -5.34 43.38 19.21
N ASN A 12 -5.77 44.32 18.36
CA ASN A 12 -4.94 45.01 17.36
C ASN A 12 -4.12 44.06 16.45
N LYS A 13 -4.61 42.84 16.22
CA LYS A 13 -3.96 41.85 15.37
C LYS A 13 -4.78 41.63 14.11
N SER A 14 -4.10 41.66 12.96
CA SER A 14 -4.69 41.31 11.67
C SER A 14 -5.16 39.86 11.72
N LEU A 15 -6.48 39.67 11.65
CA LEU A 15 -7.07 38.35 11.46
C LEU A 15 -6.74 37.93 10.02
N ALA A 16 -5.66 37.16 9.83
CA ALA A 16 -5.29 36.64 8.53
C ALA A 16 -6.53 36.01 7.86
N PHE A 17 -6.81 36.38 6.62
CA PHE A 17 -8.01 35.96 5.90
C PHE A 17 -8.03 34.44 5.76
N VAL A 18 -8.76 33.77 6.66
CA VAL A 18 -9.01 32.34 6.54
C VAL A 18 -10.08 32.17 5.47
N VAL A 19 -9.68 31.71 4.29
CA VAL A 19 -10.62 31.33 3.23
C VAL A 19 -11.51 30.19 3.78
N LEU A 20 -12.73 30.53 4.22
CA LEU A 20 -13.70 29.58 4.77
C LEU A 20 -14.18 28.55 3.74
N ASN A 21 -14.01 28.90 2.47
CA ASN A 21 -14.47 28.18 1.29
C ASN A 21 -13.27 27.81 0.42
N LYS A 22 -12.35 27.01 0.97
CA LYS A 22 -11.24 26.47 0.19
C LYS A 22 -11.79 25.68 -1.00
N LEU A 23 -11.19 25.83 -2.18
CA LEU A 23 -11.65 25.11 -3.39
C LEU A 23 -11.73 23.60 -3.18
N ASN A 24 -10.82 23.01 -2.39
CA ASN A 24 -10.83 21.59 -2.02
C ASN A 24 -12.06 21.13 -1.21
N ARG A 25 -12.86 22.06 -0.68
CA ARG A 25 -14.15 21.79 -0.03
C ARG A 25 -15.24 21.45 -1.05
N PHE A 26 -15.19 22.06 -2.23
CA PHE A 26 -16.19 21.92 -3.29
C PHE A 26 -15.68 21.06 -4.44
N ILE A 27 -14.45 21.31 -4.85
CA ILE A 27 -13.73 20.59 -5.89
C ILE A 27 -12.72 19.68 -5.19
N LYS A 28 -13.21 18.52 -4.75
CA LYS A 28 -12.31 17.44 -4.36
C LYS A 28 -11.73 16.86 -5.65
N THR A 29 -10.40 16.76 -5.75
CA THR A 29 -9.74 15.95 -6.78
C THR A 29 -9.95 14.47 -6.46
N TYR A 30 -11.20 14.01 -6.53
CA TYR A 30 -11.52 12.59 -6.48
C TYR A 30 -11.02 11.95 -7.77
N LYS A 31 -9.77 11.51 -7.75
CA LYS A 31 -9.33 10.49 -8.69
C LYS A 31 -10.04 9.20 -8.31
N ASP A 32 -10.42 8.42 -9.32
CA ASP A 32 -10.95 7.09 -9.09
C ASP A 32 -9.94 6.28 -8.26
N PRO A 33 -10.42 5.50 -7.27
CA PRO A 33 -9.54 4.67 -6.48
C PRO A 33 -8.81 3.68 -7.39
N LEU A 34 -7.50 3.58 -7.24
CA LEU A 34 -6.72 2.63 -8.00
C LEU A 34 -7.14 1.20 -7.62
N PRO A 35 -7.30 0.29 -8.60
CA PRO A 35 -7.47 -1.13 -8.33
C PRO A 35 -6.37 -1.64 -7.39
N THR A 36 -6.71 -2.52 -6.45
CA THR A 36 -5.82 -3.06 -5.42
C THR A 36 -4.49 -3.56 -5.98
N GLU A 37 -4.52 -4.16 -7.17
CA GLU A 37 -3.36 -4.73 -7.84
C GLU A 37 -2.37 -3.69 -8.42
N ASN A 38 -2.82 -2.45 -8.63
CA ASN A 38 -1.99 -1.37 -9.17
C ASN A 38 -1.34 -0.52 -8.07
N HIS A 39 -1.52 -0.88 -6.80
CA HIS A 39 -0.81 -0.20 -5.71
C HIS A 39 0.66 -0.61 -5.67
N SER A 40 1.50 0.36 -5.33
CA SER A 40 2.93 0.22 -5.06
C SER A 40 3.24 0.60 -3.61
N ASN A 41 4.43 0.22 -3.13
CA ASN A 41 4.87 0.47 -1.76
C ASN A 41 3.95 -0.19 -0.72
N VAL A 42 3.64 -1.46 -0.95
CA VAL A 42 2.68 -2.25 -0.15
C VAL A 42 3.35 -3.46 0.47
N ILE A 43 2.82 -3.88 1.61
CA ILE A 43 3.06 -5.20 2.20
C ILE A 43 1.86 -6.06 1.83
N TYR A 44 2.10 -7.22 1.24
CA TYR A 44 1.02 -8.10 0.79
C TYR A 44 1.21 -9.52 1.27
N LYS A 45 0.09 -10.24 1.35
CA LYS A 45 0.02 -11.65 1.71
C LYS A 45 -0.58 -12.46 0.57
N ILE A 46 0.04 -13.60 0.26
CA ILE A 46 -0.51 -14.65 -0.58
C ILE A 46 -0.56 -15.97 0.21
N CYS A 47 -1.63 -16.74 0.04
CA CYS A 47 -1.82 -18.01 0.72
C CYS A 47 -1.64 -19.17 -0.27
N CYS A 48 -1.07 -20.28 0.20
CA CYS A 48 -1.12 -21.54 -0.54
C CYS A 48 -2.55 -22.09 -0.53
N GLU A 49 -2.96 -22.72 -1.62
CA GLU A 49 -4.27 -23.39 -1.72
C GLU A 49 -4.22 -24.83 -1.21
N ASN A 50 -3.04 -25.44 -1.21
CA ASN A 50 -2.84 -26.85 -0.86
C ASN A 50 -2.40 -27.05 0.60
N CYS A 51 -2.01 -25.99 1.32
CA CYS A 51 -1.62 -26.08 2.73
C CYS A 51 -1.85 -24.75 3.47
N THR A 52 -1.58 -24.76 4.78
CA THR A 52 -1.75 -23.58 5.66
C THR A 52 -0.66 -22.52 5.51
N ALA A 53 0.32 -22.74 4.63
CA ALA A 53 1.42 -21.81 4.42
C ALA A 53 0.95 -20.52 3.76
N SER A 54 1.55 -19.40 4.18
CA SER A 54 1.36 -18.11 3.54
C SER A 54 2.70 -17.40 3.39
N TYR A 55 2.79 -16.57 2.37
CA TYR A 55 3.96 -15.75 2.09
C TYR A 55 3.58 -14.29 2.22
N VAL A 56 4.37 -13.56 3.01
CA VAL A 56 4.26 -12.11 3.22
C VAL A 56 5.53 -11.48 2.71
N GLU A 57 5.40 -10.42 1.92
CA GLU A 57 6.55 -9.66 1.42
C GLU A 57 6.17 -8.19 1.22
N GLN A 58 7.14 -7.29 1.37
CA GLN A 58 7.02 -5.91 0.91
C GLN A 58 7.42 -5.74 -0.56
N THR A 59 6.83 -4.75 -1.23
CA THR A 59 7.27 -4.36 -2.58
C THR A 59 7.17 -2.85 -2.78
N CYS A 60 8.21 -2.26 -3.36
CA CYS A 60 8.15 -0.91 -3.90
C CYS A 60 7.54 -0.86 -5.32
N ARG A 61 7.51 -1.99 -6.03
CA ARG A 61 6.91 -2.11 -7.37
C ARG A 61 5.40 -2.19 -7.27
N GLN A 62 4.71 -2.04 -8.40
CA GLN A 62 3.29 -2.38 -8.48
C GLN A 62 3.08 -3.86 -8.17
N LEU A 63 2.04 -4.16 -7.42
CA LEU A 63 1.72 -5.51 -6.97
C LEU A 63 1.45 -6.46 -8.15
N THR A 64 0.82 -5.99 -9.23
CA THR A 64 0.69 -6.73 -10.50
C THR A 64 2.04 -7.19 -11.05
N THR A 65 3.01 -6.29 -11.12
CA THR A 65 4.36 -6.57 -11.64
C THR A 65 5.08 -7.59 -10.77
N ARG A 66 5.08 -7.40 -9.44
CA ARG A 66 5.72 -8.33 -8.51
C ARG A 66 5.15 -9.75 -8.62
N VAL A 67 3.83 -9.86 -8.75
CA VAL A 67 3.16 -11.17 -8.93
C VAL A 67 3.52 -11.82 -10.26
N LYS A 68 3.62 -11.05 -11.35
CA LYS A 68 4.09 -11.59 -12.65
C LYS A 68 5.52 -12.12 -12.56
N GLU A 69 6.40 -11.43 -11.83
CA GLU A 69 7.78 -11.88 -11.58
C GLU A 69 7.81 -13.21 -10.82
N HIS A 70 6.99 -13.38 -9.77
CA HIS A 70 6.93 -14.66 -9.07
C HIS A 70 6.36 -15.79 -9.94
N LYS A 71 5.36 -15.50 -10.76
CA LYS A 71 4.80 -16.48 -11.70
C LYS A 71 5.85 -16.94 -12.72
N SER A 72 6.63 -16.02 -13.29
CA SER A 72 7.67 -16.35 -14.27
C SER A 72 8.95 -16.90 -13.65
N ASN A 73 9.19 -16.64 -12.36
CA ASN A 73 10.38 -17.13 -11.66
C ASN A 73 10.51 -18.66 -11.66
N ILE A 74 9.40 -19.40 -11.73
CA ILE A 74 9.41 -20.88 -11.79
C ILE A 74 10.20 -21.43 -12.99
N ASN A 75 10.35 -20.65 -14.07
CA ASN A 75 11.07 -21.05 -15.28
C ASN A 75 12.59 -20.81 -15.17
N LYS A 76 13.09 -20.29 -14.05
CA LYS A 76 14.52 -20.04 -13.82
C LYS A 76 15.23 -21.31 -13.31
N PRO A 77 16.57 -21.39 -13.39
CA PRO A 77 17.33 -22.45 -12.74
C PRO A 77 17.01 -22.56 -11.25
N TYR A 78 17.07 -23.78 -10.70
CA TYR A 78 16.66 -24.09 -9.32
C TYR A 78 17.32 -23.15 -8.28
N GLU A 79 18.60 -22.86 -8.46
CA GLU A 79 19.41 -21.98 -7.59
C GLU A 79 18.90 -20.53 -7.53
N SER A 80 18.17 -20.09 -8.56
CA SER A 80 17.60 -18.74 -8.69
C SER A 80 16.09 -18.69 -8.38
N LEU A 81 15.52 -19.79 -7.88
CA LEU A 81 14.11 -19.84 -7.51
C LEU A 81 13.87 -19.14 -6.18
N SER A 82 12.83 -18.31 -6.17
CA SER A 82 12.26 -17.75 -4.95
C SER A 82 11.62 -18.84 -4.09
N VAL A 83 11.43 -18.55 -2.80
CA VAL A 83 10.75 -19.45 -1.86
C VAL A 83 9.36 -19.84 -2.36
N ILE A 84 8.61 -18.92 -2.98
CA ILE A 84 7.31 -19.21 -3.59
C ILE A 84 7.46 -20.27 -4.69
N SER A 85 8.41 -20.09 -5.62
CA SER A 85 8.60 -21.02 -6.73
C SER A 85 9.08 -22.40 -6.25
N GLN A 86 10.01 -22.44 -5.29
CA GLN A 86 10.45 -23.71 -4.68
C GLN A 86 9.29 -24.42 -3.98
N HIS A 87 8.41 -23.68 -3.30
CA HIS A 87 7.21 -24.25 -2.71
C HIS A 87 6.26 -24.79 -3.77
N ARG A 88 6.08 -24.08 -4.90
CA ARG A 88 5.25 -24.53 -6.02
C ARG A 88 5.76 -25.82 -6.67
N LEU A 89 7.08 -26.02 -6.74
CA LEU A 89 7.67 -27.27 -7.24
C LEU A 89 7.28 -28.51 -6.41
N LYS A 90 6.78 -28.34 -5.18
CA LYS A 90 6.25 -29.44 -4.35
C LYS A 90 4.83 -29.85 -4.72
N GLY A 91 4.30 -29.38 -5.86
CA GLY A 91 2.93 -29.64 -6.29
C GLY A 91 1.89 -28.73 -5.63
N HIS A 92 2.32 -27.59 -5.10
CA HIS A 92 1.46 -26.62 -4.44
C HIS A 92 1.21 -25.42 -5.36
N GLU A 93 0.07 -24.76 -5.23
CA GLU A 93 -0.25 -23.52 -5.94
C GLU A 93 -0.65 -22.42 -4.95
N PHE A 94 -0.41 -21.17 -5.34
CA PHE A 94 -0.76 -20.02 -4.54
C PHE A 94 -2.00 -19.35 -5.09
N LYS A 95 -2.87 -18.91 -4.18
CA LYS A 95 -3.96 -18.01 -4.52
C LYS A 95 -3.37 -16.65 -4.86
N TRP A 96 -3.28 -16.35 -6.14
CA TRP A 96 -2.77 -15.07 -6.63
C TRP A 96 -3.71 -13.88 -6.35
N ASN A 97 -4.84 -14.11 -5.65
CA ASN A 97 -5.63 -13.03 -5.07
C ASN A 97 -4.91 -12.51 -3.82
N LYS A 98 -4.33 -11.31 -3.94
CA LYS A 98 -3.41 -10.75 -2.95
C LYS A 98 -4.19 -9.92 -1.94
N LYS A 99 -3.90 -10.11 -0.65
CA LYS A 99 -4.39 -9.20 0.39
C LYS A 99 -3.30 -8.18 0.71
N ILE A 100 -3.58 -6.90 0.50
CA ILE A 100 -2.73 -5.83 1.03
C ILE A 100 -2.93 -5.80 2.54
N LEU A 101 -1.84 -5.92 3.29
CA LEU A 101 -1.82 -5.84 4.74
C LEU A 101 -1.58 -4.41 5.20
N ASP A 102 -0.65 -3.71 4.54
CA ASP A 102 -0.26 -2.35 4.87
C ASP A 102 0.35 -1.64 3.65
N LYS A 103 0.49 -0.31 3.73
CA LYS A 103 1.06 0.55 2.68
C LYS A 103 1.81 1.72 3.29
N ASP A 104 3.10 1.80 3.02
CA ASP A 104 3.95 2.91 3.45
C ASP A 104 4.99 3.23 2.37
N SER A 105 5.21 4.50 2.04
CA SER A 105 6.20 4.90 1.03
C SER A 105 7.64 4.75 1.53
N SER A 106 7.87 4.80 2.84
CA SER A 106 9.18 4.61 3.47
C SER A 106 9.57 3.14 3.48
N TYR A 107 10.74 2.83 2.90
CA TYR A 107 11.27 1.48 2.88
C TYR A 107 11.46 0.90 4.29
N LEU A 108 12.04 1.68 5.22
CA LEU A 108 12.28 1.22 6.59
C LEU A 108 10.98 0.88 7.32
N ARG A 109 9.94 1.70 7.14
CA ARG A 109 8.63 1.44 7.73
C ARG A 109 7.98 0.19 7.15
N ARG A 110 8.14 -0.04 5.85
CA ARG A 110 7.67 -1.29 5.23
C ARG A 110 8.38 -2.53 5.75
N ILE A 111 9.69 -2.47 5.98
CA ILE A 111 10.46 -3.60 6.56
C ILE A 111 9.95 -3.92 7.97
N ILE A 112 9.71 -2.89 8.79
CA ILE A 112 9.15 -3.07 10.15
C ILE A 112 7.73 -3.65 10.07
N SER A 113 6.90 -3.12 9.17
CA SER A 113 5.54 -3.60 8.95
C SER A 113 5.50 -5.05 8.46
N GLU A 114 6.40 -5.42 7.54
CA GLU A 114 6.58 -6.79 7.08
C GLU A 114 6.93 -7.73 8.24
N MET A 115 7.87 -7.35 9.11
CA MET A 115 8.24 -8.13 10.29
C MET A 115 7.08 -8.35 11.27
N ILE A 116 6.15 -7.40 11.39
CA ILE A 116 4.96 -7.52 12.23
C ILE A 116 3.95 -8.50 11.64
N HIS A 117 3.98 -8.70 10.33
CA HIS A 117 2.99 -9.49 9.59
C HIS A 117 3.43 -10.93 9.27
N ILE A 118 4.70 -11.28 9.53
CA ILE A 118 5.26 -12.64 9.45
C ILE A 118 4.77 -13.48 10.64
#